data_AF-A0A355QKQ8-F1
#
_entry.id   AF-A0A355QKQ8-F1
#
_cell.length_a   1.000
_cell.length_b   1.000
_cell.length_c   1.000
_cell.angle_alpha   90.00
_cell.angle_beta   90.00
_cell.angle_gamma   90.00
#
_symmetry.space_group_name_H-M   'P 1'
#
loop_
_entity.id
_entity.type
_entity.pdbx_description
1 polymer ?
#
loop_
_entity_poly.entity_id
_entity_poly.type
_entity_poly.pdbx_seq_one_letter_code
_entity_poly.pdbx_strand_id
1 'polypeptide(L)' 'MTALEDPRQLAYIAGQASDARVNLEIETEGMTLNIGPQHPATHGTLRIVVKLDGERVMRAEPIMGYMHRGYEK' A
#
# COMPACT_ATOMS: atom_id res chain seq x y z
N MET A 1 -2.52 -39.72 -19.18
CA MET A 1 -2.90 -38.81 -18.07
C MET A 1 -1.64 -38.08 -17.62
N THR A 2 -1.18 -37.15 -18.45
CA THR A 2 0.11 -36.47 -18.24
C THR A 2 -0.22 -34.99 -18.19
N ALA A 3 0.12 -34.33 -17.08
CA ALA A 3 -0.35 -33.00 -16.69
C ALA A 3 0.19 -31.83 -17.54
N LEU A 4 0.50 -32.06 -18.83
CA LEU A 4 1.24 -31.14 -19.70
C LEU A 4 0.50 -30.78 -21.01
N GLU A 5 -0.82 -30.99 -21.08
CA GLU A 5 -1.62 -30.69 -22.29
C GLU A 5 -2.61 -29.52 -22.13
N ASP A 6 -2.68 -28.89 -20.94
CA ASP A 6 -3.58 -27.74 -20.74
C ASP A 6 -2.84 -26.40 -20.94
N PRO A 7 -3.14 -25.65 -22.03
CA PRO A 7 -2.54 -24.34 -22.29
C PRO A 7 -2.83 -23.31 -21.18
N ARG A 8 -3.93 -23.48 -20.43
CA ARG A 8 -4.29 -22.59 -19.32
C ARG A 8 -3.40 -22.83 -18.11
N GLN A 9 -3.02 -24.09 -17.87
CA GLN A 9 -2.11 -24.43 -16.77
C GLN A 9 -0.69 -23.93 -17.06
N LEU A 10 -0.24 -23.99 -18.32
CA LEU A 10 1.02 -23.40 -18.76
C LEU A 10 1.02 -21.87 -18.61
N ALA A 11 -0.08 -21.20 -18.99
CA ALA A 11 -0.22 -19.76 -18.82
C ALA A 11 -0.23 -19.34 -17.33
N TYR A 12 -0.89 -20.12 -16.48
CA TYR A 12 -0.91 -19.89 -15.03
C TYR A 12 0.50 -20.04 -14.41
N ILE A 13 1.22 -21.11 -14.74
CA ILE A 13 2.59 -21.34 -14.28
C ILE A 13 3.54 -20.25 -14.81
N ALA A 14 3.37 -19.83 -16.07
CA ALA A 14 4.16 -18.75 -16.66
C ALA A 14 3.89 -17.39 -15.99
N GLY A 15 2.64 -17.09 -15.64
CA GLY A 15 2.28 -15.90 -14.86
C GLY A 15 2.91 -15.91 -13.47
N GLN A 16 2.79 -17.03 -12.75
CA GLN A 16 3.40 -17.22 -11.43
C GLN A 16 4.94 -17.11 -11.47
N ALA A 17 5.57 -17.67 -12.51
CA ALA A 17 7.03 -17.56 -12.69
C ALA A 17 7.48 -16.15 -13.06
N SER A 18 6.65 -15.37 -13.76
CA SER A 18 6.89 -13.96 -14.05
C SER A 18 6.85 -13.12 -12.77
N ASP A 19 5.82 -13.29 -11.94
CA ASP A 19 5.69 -12.59 -10.65
C ASP A 19 6.88 -12.91 -9.72
N ALA A 20 7.31 -14.18 -9.68
CA ALA A 20 8.43 -14.61 -8.85
C ALA A 20 9.79 -14.05 -9.29
N ARG A 21 10.01 -13.81 -10.60
CA ARG A 21 11.28 -13.25 -11.11
C ARG A 21 11.40 -11.74 -10.92
N VAL A 22 10.28 -11.04 -10.72
CA VAL A 22 10.26 -9.59 -10.50
C VAL A 22 10.44 -9.25 -9.01
N ASN A 23 10.09 -10.18 -8.11
CA ASN A 23 10.23 -10.05 -6.66
C ASN A 23 11.66 -10.36 -6.14
N LEU A 24 12.70 -9.85 -6.80
CA LEU A 24 14.00 -9.73 -6.12
C LEU A 24 13.89 -8.52 -5.18
N GLU A 25 13.23 -8.70 -4.04
CA GLU A 25 13.06 -7.68 -3.00
C GLU A 25 14.44 -7.26 -2.49
N ILE A 26 14.93 -6.12 -2.97
CA ILE A 26 15.94 -5.36 -2.24
C ILE A 26 15.20 -4.81 -1.03
N GLU A 27 15.37 -5.47 0.13
CA GLU A 27 14.82 -4.96 1.39
C GLU A 27 15.32 -3.54 1.63
N THR A 28 14.46 -2.57 1.33
CA THR A 28 14.72 -1.15 1.53
C THR A 28 14.14 -0.78 2.89
N GLU A 29 14.85 0.02 3.68
CA GLU A 29 14.29 0.52 4.95
C GLU A 29 12.94 1.19 4.68
N GLY A 30 11.87 0.68 5.32
CA GLY A 30 10.51 1.15 5.07
C GLY A 30 10.38 2.67 5.20
N MET A 31 9.67 3.30 4.27
CA MET A 31 9.53 4.76 4.23
C MET A 31 8.40 5.23 5.14
N THR A 32 8.66 6.27 5.93
CA THR A 32 7.58 6.99 6.64
C THR A 32 7.24 8.28 5.91
N LEU A 33 6.00 8.38 5.42
CA LEU A 33 5.47 9.54 4.72
C LEU A 33 4.46 10.28 5.62
N ASN A 34 4.61 11.59 5.74
CA ASN A 34 3.68 12.44 6.50
C ASN A 34 2.82 13.28 5.54
N ILE A 35 1.54 12.93 5.45
CA ILE A 35 0.53 13.67 4.70
C ILE A 35 -0.10 14.68 5.66
N GLY A 36 0.30 15.95 5.55
CA GLY A 36 -0.12 17.00 6.48
C GLY A 36 -1.50 17.61 6.19
N PRO A 37 -2.02 18.46 7.10
CA PRO A 37 -3.33 19.12 6.96
C PRO A 37 -3.47 20.07 5.76
N GLN A 38 -2.35 20.46 5.14
CA GLN A 38 -2.33 21.30 3.93
C GLN A 38 -2.56 20.49 2.65
N HIS A 39 -2.49 19.16 2.72
CA HIS A 39 -2.56 18.32 1.54
C HIS A 39 -3.98 18.39 0.93
N PRO A 40 -4.13 18.70 -0.37
CA PRO A 40 -5.46 18.96 -0.95
C PRO A 40 -6.38 17.71 -0.94
N ALA A 41 -5.79 16.51 -0.90
CA ALA A 41 -6.54 15.25 -0.89
C ALA A 41 -7.01 14.80 0.51
N THR A 42 -6.74 15.56 1.58
CA THR A 42 -7.21 15.18 2.94
C THR A 42 -8.66 15.57 3.21
N HIS A 43 -9.33 16.23 2.25
CA HIS A 43 -10.75 16.62 2.32
C HIS A 43 -11.12 17.35 3.63
N GLY A 44 -10.25 18.25 4.06
CA GLY A 44 -10.29 18.92 5.36
C GLY A 44 -8.91 18.92 6.01
N THR A 45 -8.82 19.36 7.26
CA THR A 45 -7.57 19.37 8.02
C THR A 45 -7.38 18.04 8.76
N LEU A 46 -6.83 17.06 8.05
CA LEU A 46 -6.43 15.77 8.58
C LEU A 46 -4.94 15.56 8.33
N ARG A 47 -4.23 15.00 9.30
CA ARG A 47 -2.86 14.54 9.12
C ARG A 47 -2.83 13.02 9.15
N ILE A 48 -2.08 12.40 8.24
CA ILE A 48 -1.89 10.95 8.21
C ILE A 48 -0.40 10.65 8.13
N VAL A 49 0.10 9.86 9.08
CA VAL A 49 1.45 9.32 9.02
C VAL A 49 1.37 7.90 8.47
N VAL A 50 1.97 7.67 7.30
CA VAL A 50 1.90 6.41 6.55
C VAL A 50 3.26 5.74 6.58
N LYS A 51 3.29 4.44 6.88
CA LYS A 51 4.44 3.57 6.65
C LYS A 51 4.24 2.83 5.33
N LEU A 52 5.21 2.97 4.45
CA LEU A 52 5.20 2.44 3.10
C LEU A 52 6.33 1.41 2.94
N ASP A 53 6.00 0.38 2.16
CA ASP A 53 6.96 -0.53 1.56
C ASP A 53 6.81 -0.40 0.04
N GLY A 54 7.70 0.39 -0.57
CA GLY A 54 7.53 0.88 -1.94
C GLY A 54 6.20 1.63 -2.12
N GLU A 55 5.35 1.14 -3.03
CA GLU A 55 4.02 1.69 -3.31
C GLU A 55 2.92 1.10 -2.41
N ARG A 56 3.26 0.11 -1.56
CA ARG A 56 2.32 -0.58 -0.68
C ARG A 56 2.23 0.11 0.67
N VAL A 57 1.00 0.34 1.14
CA VAL A 57 0.75 0.86 2.49
C VAL A 57 0.82 -0.28 3.51
N MET A 58 1.74 -0.16 4.47
CA MET A 58 1.88 -1.12 5.57
C MET A 58 1.10 -0.69 6.81
N ARG A 59 1.04 0.62 7.08
CA ARG A 59 0.27 1.19 8.20
C ARG A 59 -0.07 2.64 7.89
N ALA A 60 -1.23 3.10 8.35
CA ALA A 60 -1.61 4.50 8.34
C ALA A 60 -2.14 4.91 9.72
N GLU A 61 -1.62 6.03 10.24
CA GLU A 61 -2.02 6.59 11.52
C GLU A 61 -2.69 7.96 11.29
N PRO A 62 -4.03 8.05 11.42
CA PRO A 62 -4.74 9.31 11.28
C PRO A 62 -4.66 10.13 12.58
N ILE A 63 -4.22 11.37 12.44
CA ILE A 63 -4.15 12.36 13.52
C ILE A 63 -5.29 13.36 13.29
N MET A 64 -6.30 13.29 14.13
CA MET A 64 -7.53 14.08 14.06
C MET A 64 -7.55 15.21 15.11
N GLY A 65 -8.60 16.02 15.10
CA GLY A 65 -8.85 17.03 16.15
C GLY A 65 -8.43 18.45 15.80
N TYR A 66 -7.85 18.70 14.62
CA TYR A 66 -7.50 20.04 14.15
C TYR A 66 -8.69 21.01 14.08
N MET A 67 -9.92 20.49 13.94
CA MET A 67 -11.17 21.26 13.91
C MET A 67 -12.07 21.00 15.12
N HIS A 68 -11.53 20.41 16.20
CA HIS A 68 -12.34 20.16 17.40
C HIS A 68 -12.72 21.51 18.05
N ARG A 69 -14.02 21.80 18.09
CA ARG A 69 -14.57 23.05 18.63
C ARG A 69 -15.22 22.89 20.01
N GLY A 70 -15.20 21.68 20.59
CA GLY A 70 -15.82 21.41 21.89
C GLY A 70 -17.34 21.59 21.89
N TYR A 71 -18.04 21.18 20.82
CA TYR A 71 -19.49 21.36 20.67
C TYR A 71 -20.34 20.72 21.78
N GLU A 72 -19.80 19.70 22.44
CA GLU A 72 -20.49 18.94 23.48
C GLU A 72 -20.24 19.51 24.89
N LYS A 73 -19.52 20.64 24.99
CA LYS A 73 -19.28 21.36 26.24
C LYS A 73 -20.34 22.44 26.44
#